data_AF-A0A9J6ZCJ1-F1
#
_entry.id   AF-A0A9J6ZCJ1-F1
#
_cell.length_a   1.000
_cell.length_b   1.000
_cell.length_c   1.000
_cell.angle_alpha   90.00
_cell.angle_beta   90.00
_cell.angle_gamma   90.00
#
_symmetry.space_group_name_H-M   'P 1'
#
loop_
_entity.id
_entity.type
_entity.pdbx_description
1 polymer ?
#
loop_
_entity_poly.entity_id
_entity_poly.type
_entity_poly.pdbx_seq_one_letter_code
_entity_poly.pdbx_strand_id
1 'polypeptide(L)'
;MKNTIGIIFICISAFLYGIWYLSAAIYGSGMSSWSRDLFKSMLEYVGPGPLILSCISLITGLVILLYSNLKNRIKIESQLIKENWKNDENWL
;
A
#
# COMPACT_ATOMS: atom_id res chain seq x y z
N MET A 1 -5.41 2.32 -15.65
CA MET A 1 -6.15 2.65 -14.41
C MET A 1 -5.91 1.68 -13.25
N LYS A 2 -5.69 0.36 -13.46
CA LYS A 2 -5.50 -0.61 -12.36
C LYS A 2 -4.26 -0.35 -11.48
N ASN A 3 -3.19 0.22 -12.04
CA ASN A 3 -1.98 0.57 -11.27
C ASN A 3 -2.21 1.72 -10.29
N THR A 4 -3.06 2.68 -10.64
CA THR A 4 -3.38 3.84 -9.81
C THR A 4 -4.16 3.43 -8.56
N ILE A 5 -5.03 2.42 -8.68
CA ILE A 5 -5.81 1.89 -7.55
C ILE A 5 -4.90 1.29 -6.48
N GLY A 6 -3.85 0.55 -6.86
CA GLY A 6 -2.92 -0.07 -5.92
C GLY A 6 -2.09 0.97 -5.16
N ILE A 7 -1.63 2.02 -5.85
CA ILE A 7 -0.86 3.12 -5.24
C ILE A 7 -1.74 3.91 -4.27
N ILE A 8 -2.98 4.23 -4.64
CA ILE A 8 -3.92 4.93 -3.76
C ILE A 8 -4.19 4.11 -2.50
N PHE A 9 -4.34 2.79 -2.63
CA PHE A 9 -4.59 1.90 -1.49
C PHE A 9 -3.39 1.81 -0.54
N ILE A 10 -2.17 1.83 -1.08
CA ILE A 10 -0.93 1.92 -0.27
C ILE A 10 -0.84 3.29 0.42
N CYS A 11 -1.12 4.39 -0.28
CA CYS A 11 -1.14 5.73 0.32
C CYS A 11 -2.17 5.83 1.47
N ILE A 12 -3.36 5.27 1.28
CA ILE A 12 -4.41 5.21 2.31
C ILE A 12 -3.92 4.39 3.52
N SER A 13 -3.27 3.25 3.29
CA SER A 13 -2.71 2.43 4.39
C SER A 13 -1.65 3.19 5.21
N ALA A 14 -0.71 3.86 4.54
CA ALA A 14 0.31 4.69 5.19
C ALA A 14 -0.32 5.86 5.96
N PHE A 15 -1.37 6.47 5.41
CA PHE A 15 -2.11 7.53 6.07
C PHE A 15 -2.85 7.04 7.32
N LEU A 16 -3.52 5.88 7.26
CA LEU A 16 -4.16 5.26 8.43
C LEU A 16 -3.14 4.90 9.52
N TYR A 17 -1.97 4.40 9.14
CA TYR A 17 -0.89 4.11 10.10
C TYR A 17 -0.37 5.39 10.75
N GLY A 18 -0.20 6.46 9.98
CA GLY A 18 0.16 7.77 10.50
C GLY A 18 -0.88 8.35 11.45
N ILE A 19 -2.17 8.19 11.15
CA ILE A 19 -3.28 8.62 12.02
C ILE A 19 -3.24 7.90 13.38
N TRP A 20 -2.89 6.62 13.41
CA TRP A 20 -2.78 5.87 14.67
C TRP A 20 -1.74 6.51 15.62
N TYR A 21 -0.56 6.86 15.09
CA TYR A 21 0.46 7.60 15.84
C TYR A 21 0.06 9.05 16.16
N LEU A 22 -0.64 9.71 15.24
CA LEU A 22 -1.10 11.09 15.42
C LEU A 22 -2.16 11.17 16.54
N SER A 23 -3.09 10.22 16.60
CA SER A 23 -4.09 10.13 17.67
C SER A 23 -3.43 9.92 19.03
N ALA A 24 -2.43 9.03 19.12
CA ALA A 24 -1.65 8.85 20.36
C ALA A 24 -0.88 10.12 20.75
N ALA A 25 -0.32 10.86 19.78
CA ALA A 25 0.39 12.11 20.03
C ALA A 25 -0.53 13.25 20.49
N ILE A 26 -1.73 13.37 19.91
CA ILE A 26 -2.73 14.36 20.32
C ILE A 26 -3.20 14.06 21.76
N TYR A 27 -3.46 12.80 22.08
CA TYR A 27 -3.82 12.39 23.44
C TYR A 27 -2.68 12.64 24.44
N GLY A 28 -1.43 12.43 24.02
CA GLY A 28 -0.22 12.71 24.82
C GLY A 28 0.10 14.20 24.99
N SER A 29 -0.37 15.08 24.10
CA SER A 29 -0.09 16.52 24.15
C SER A 29 -0.74 17.26 25.32
N GLY A 30 -1.74 16.66 25.97
CA GLY A 30 -2.39 17.20 27.18
C GLY A 30 -1.72 16.78 28.49
N MET A 31 -0.71 15.91 28.46
CA MET A 31 -0.09 15.35 29.67
C MET A 31 1.30 15.94 29.95
N SER A 32 1.52 16.33 31.22
CA SER A 32 2.75 16.98 31.71
C SER A 32 3.99 16.09 31.73
N SER A 33 3.89 14.79 31.42
CA SER A 33 5.01 13.84 31.43
C SER A 33 4.96 12.92 30.20
N TRP A 34 5.90 13.12 29.28
CA TRP A 34 6.14 12.23 28.14
C TRP A 34 6.89 10.98 28.62
N SER A 35 6.16 10.01 29.17
CA SER A 35 6.72 8.70 29.52
C SER A 35 6.36 7.64 28.47
N ARG A 36 7.32 6.80 28.10
CA ARG A 36 7.17 5.75 27.08
C ARG A 36 6.03 4.78 27.45
N ASP A 37 5.85 4.53 28.75
CA ASP A 37 4.80 3.69 29.29
C ASP A 37 3.41 4.31 29.15
N LEU A 38 3.27 5.63 29.31
CA LEU A 38 1.99 6.34 29.09
C LEU A 38 1.58 6.32 27.62
N PHE A 39 2.53 6.50 26.72
CA PHE A 39 2.28 6.41 25.27
C PHE A 39 1.90 4.98 24.85
N LYS A 40 2.53 3.97 25.46
CA LYS A 40 2.19 2.56 25.24
C LYS A 40 0.77 2.24 25.74
N SER A 41 0.39 2.71 26.92
CA SER A 41 -0.97 2.56 27.44
C SER A 41 -2.01 3.30 26.60
N MET A 42 -1.67 4.46 26.01
CA MET A 42 -2.55 5.15 25.06
C MET A 42 -2.70 4.41 23.74
N LEU A 43 -1.62 3.82 23.21
CA LEU A 43 -1.67 2.96 22.01
C LEU A 43 -2.52 1.71 22.26
N GLU A 44 -2.47 1.16 23.47
CA GLU A 44 -3.29 0.04 23.91
C GLU A 44 -4.77 0.45 24.07
N TYR A 45 -5.03 1.68 24.52
CA TYR A 45 -6.39 2.25 24.66
C TYR A 45 -7.05 2.57 23.32
N VAL A 46 -6.29 3.07 22.34
CA VAL A 46 -6.76 3.24 20.94
C VAL A 46 -7.11 1.89 20.31
N GLY A 47 -6.53 0.81 20.84
CA GLY A 47 -6.81 -0.56 20.45
C GLY A 47 -6.13 -0.95 19.12
N PRO A 48 -6.06 -2.26 18.82
CA PRO A 48 -5.37 -2.77 17.63
C PRO A 48 -6.19 -2.58 16.34
N GLY A 49 -7.44 -2.10 16.42
CA GLY A 49 -8.35 -1.98 15.28
C GLY A 49 -7.77 -1.19 14.09
N PRO A 50 -7.28 0.05 14.29
CA PRO A 50 -6.70 0.86 13.22
C PRO A 50 -5.44 0.22 12.61
N LEU A 51 -4.65 -0.48 13.43
CA LEU A 51 -3.42 -1.15 13.03
C LEU A 51 -3.72 -2.37 12.15
N ILE A 52 -4.70 -3.18 12.55
CA ILE A 52 -5.19 -4.34 11.78
C ILE A 52 -5.76 -3.89 10.44
N LEU A 53 -6.60 -2.85 10.43
CA LEU A 53 -7.17 -2.30 9.19
C LEU A 53 -6.08 -1.74 8.25
N SER A 54 -5.09 -1.03 8.79
CA SER A 54 -3.95 -0.55 8.02
C SER A 54 -3.15 -1.70 7.42
N CYS A 55 -2.90 -2.77 8.18
CA CYS A 55 -2.15 -3.94 7.74
C CYS A 55 -2.88 -4.72 6.63
N ILE A 56 -4.19 -4.97 6.79
CA ILE A 56 -5.02 -5.60 5.75
C ILE A 56 -5.06 -4.74 4.48
N SER A 57 -5.16 -3.42 4.66
CA SER A 57 -5.14 -2.47 3.54
C SER A 57 -3.79 -2.51 2.81
N LEU A 58 -2.69 -2.63 3.54
CA LEU A 58 -1.34 -2.70 2.97
C LEU A 58 -1.17 -3.96 2.13
N ILE A 59 -1.53 -5.12 2.70
CA ILE A 59 -1.40 -6.42 2.03
C ILE A 59 -2.21 -6.44 0.73
N THR A 60 -3.46 -5.99 0.78
CA THR A 60 -4.34 -5.97 -0.39
C THR A 60 -3.81 -5.03 -1.47
N GLY A 61 -3.30 -3.85 -1.09
CA GLY A 61 -2.69 -2.91 -2.02
C GLY A 61 -1.45 -3.48 -2.72
N LEU A 62 -0.59 -4.16 -1.95
CA LEU A 62 0.63 -4.79 -2.47
C LEU A 62 0.32 -5.92 -3.46
N VAL A 63 -0.64 -6.78 -3.13
CA VAL A 63 -1.06 -7.91 -3.99
C VAL A 63 -1.59 -7.41 -5.33
N ILE A 64 -2.44 -6.39 -5.33
CA ILE A 64 -3.00 -5.80 -6.56
C ILE A 64 -1.89 -5.18 -7.42
N LEU A 65 -0.94 -4.48 -6.80
CA LEU A 65 0.16 -3.82 -7.50
C LEU A 65 1.12 -4.84 -8.15
N LEU A 66 1.53 -5.86 -7.40
CA LEU A 66 2.39 -6.95 -7.89
C LEU A 66 1.74 -7.70 -9.05
N TYR A 67 0.47 -8.08 -8.90
CA TYR A 67 -0.27 -8.77 -9.95
C TYR A 67 -0.39 -7.92 -11.21
N SER A 68 -0.67 -6.63 -11.06
CA SER A 68 -0.79 -5.72 -12.20
C SER A 68 0.55 -5.49 -12.92
N ASN A 69 1.66 -5.38 -12.17
CA ASN A 69 2.99 -5.23 -12.75
C ASN A 69 3.38 -6.46 -13.58
N LEU A 70 3.18 -7.66 -13.00
CA LEU A 70 3.53 -8.92 -13.65
C LEU A 70 2.71 -9.14 -14.93
N LYS A 71 1.40 -8.90 -14.86
CA LYS A 71 0.50 -9.03 -16.02
C LYS A 71 0.86 -8.08 -17.15
N ASN A 72 1.25 -6.84 -16.83
CA ASN A 72 1.65 -5.87 -17.84
C ASN A 72 2.93 -6.30 -18.56
N ARG A 73 3.92 -6.83 -17.85
CA ARG A 73 5.17 -7.31 -18.47
C ARG A 73 4.92 -8.43 -19.46
N ILE A 74 4.17 -9.44 -19.05
CA ILE A 74 3.80 -10.57 -19.91
C ILE A 74 3.05 -10.10 -21.16
N LYS A 75 2.16 -9.12 -21.00
CA LYS A 75 1.41 -8.56 -22.13
C LYS A 75 2.33 -7.86 -23.15
N ILE A 76 3.31 -7.09 -22.69
CA ILE A 76 4.26 -6.40 -23.57
C ILE A 76 5.08 -7.41 -24.37
N GLU A 77 5.64 -8.43 -23.70
CA GLU A 77 6.42 -9.47 -24.39
C GLU A 77 5.59 -10.21 -25.43
N SER A 78 4.34 -10.51 -25.11
CA SER A 78 3.40 -11.13 -26.05
C SER A 78 3.14 -10.26 -27.30
N GLN A 79 3.15 -8.93 -27.15
CA GLN A 79 2.96 -8.01 -28.29
C GLN A 79 4.24 -7.84 -29.09
N LEU A 80 5.39 -7.76 -28.44
CA LEU A 80 6.70 -7.70 -29.10
C LEU A 80 6.94 -8.93 -29.96
N ILE A 81 6.65 -10.12 -29.43
CA ILE A 81 6.74 -11.36 -30.20
C ILE A 81 5.83 -11.26 -31.43
N LYS A 82 4.55 -10.91 -31.26
CA LYS A 82 3.60 -10.81 -32.39
C LYS A 82 4.02 -9.78 -33.45
N GLU A 83 4.59 -8.65 -33.06
CA GLU A 83 5.09 -7.66 -34.02
C GLU A 83 6.34 -8.15 -34.75
N ASN A 84 7.27 -8.81 -34.05
CA ASN A 84 8.46 -9.40 -34.70
C ASN A 84 8.05 -10.43 -35.75
N TRP A 85 7.15 -11.36 -35.42
CA TRP A 85 6.64 -12.35 -36.39
C TRP A 85 5.93 -11.70 -37.59
N LYS A 86 5.17 -10.62 -37.37
CA LYS A 86 4.47 -9.90 -38.45
C LYS A 86 5.42 -9.12 -39.36
N ASN A 87 6.44 -8.49 -38.78
CA ASN A 87 7.51 -7.89 -39.58
C ASN A 87 8.27 -8.95 -40.36
N ASP A 88 8.36 -10.17 -39.80
CA ASP A 88 9.04 -11.25 -40.48
C ASP A 88 8.31 -11.75 -41.74
N GLU A 89 6.99 -11.86 -41.67
CA GLU A 89 6.17 -12.21 -42.83
C GLU A 89 6.18 -11.14 -43.93
N ASN A 90 6.42 -9.86 -43.59
CA ASN A 90 6.41 -8.75 -44.55
C ASN A 90 7.68 -8.65 -45.41
N TRP A 91 8.78 -9.35 -45.06
CA TRP A 91 10.01 -9.37 -45.86
C TRP A 91 10.14 -10.59 -46.79
N LEU A 92 9.16 -11.52 -46.74
CA LEU A 92 9.00 -12.67 -47.65
C LEU A 92 8.04 -12.33 -48.80
#